data_AF-A0A2D6P500-F1
#
_entry.id   AF-A0A2D6P500-F1
#
_cell.length_a   1.000
_cell.length_b   1.000
_cell.length_c   1.000
_cell.angle_alpha   90.00
_cell.angle_beta   90.00
_cell.angle_gamma   90.00
#
_symmetry.space_group_name_H-M   'P 1'
#
loop_
_entity.id
_entity.type
_entity.pdbx_description
1 polymer ?
#
loop_
_entity_poly.entity_id
_entity_poly.type
_entity_poly.pdbx_seq_one_letter_code
_entity_poly.pdbx_strand_id
1 'polypeptide(L)'
;MKKEIKTKLWKVFLLDILFIIVLITAFFFIRKSLLSYTTSLQVLQGSLESIGNSNIEEATLIVDSLESNANKAFIYTFILSPLLFFLIYTFIQGFSWKIIKEQSNKYFLYFGLSSIPAFVFLIFYTIDSFTSNLLLVFGLIFGFIAFILYINPSQSIFKKVLRKFYYYIPLYVIYLILFIAFLLSGFLAYLSFFVGNYLSIVPIFLVVTFILSFLKLILVKKFG
;
A
#
# COMPACT_ATOMS: atom_id res chain seq x y z
N MET A 1 -28.78 14.23 -11.91
CA MET A 1 -28.26 12.92 -11.45
C MET A 1 -27.08 12.35 -12.27
N LYS A 2 -27.19 12.09 -13.59
CA LYS A 2 -26.06 11.53 -14.38
C LYS A 2 -24.83 12.46 -14.48
N LYS A 3 -25.04 13.77 -14.69
CA LYS A 3 -23.95 14.77 -14.76
C LYS A 3 -23.13 14.84 -13.47
N GLU A 4 -23.81 14.81 -12.32
CA GLU A 4 -23.19 14.91 -11.00
C GLU A 4 -22.32 13.70 -10.65
N ILE A 5 -22.78 12.49 -11.00
CA ILE A 5 -22.02 11.24 -10.84
C ILE A 5 -20.79 11.26 -11.74
N LYS A 6 -20.92 11.71 -12.99
CA LYS A 6 -19.81 11.84 -13.93
C LYS A 6 -18.75 12.79 -13.37
N THR A 7 -19.14 13.95 -12.84
CA THR A 7 -18.22 14.91 -12.24
C THR A 7 -17.51 14.34 -11.00
N LYS A 8 -18.23 13.64 -10.12
CA LYS A 8 -17.62 12.98 -8.94
C LYS A 8 -16.65 11.87 -9.34
N LEU A 9 -17.00 11.05 -10.34
CA LEU A 9 -16.12 10.01 -10.89
C LEU A 9 -14.81 10.59 -11.43
N TRP A 10 -14.88 11.63 -12.24
CA TRP A 10 -13.68 12.30 -12.77
C TRP A 10 -12.82 12.90 -11.66
N LYS A 11 -13.42 13.52 -10.64
CA LYS A 11 -12.67 14.08 -9.50
C LYS A 11 -11.95 13.00 -8.69
N VAL A 12 -12.62 11.88 -8.41
CA VAL A 12 -12.03 10.73 -7.69
C VAL A 12 -10.91 10.12 -8.54
N PHE A 13 -11.15 9.90 -9.84
CA PHE A 13 -10.16 9.33 -10.75
C PHE A 13 -8.93 10.23 -10.93
N LEU A 14 -9.11 11.55 -11.07
CA LEU A 14 -8.00 12.51 -11.11
C LEU A 14 -7.16 12.46 -9.83
N LEU A 15 -7.81 12.30 -8.67
CA LEU A 15 -7.12 12.17 -7.39
C LEU A 15 -6.31 10.88 -7.32
N ASP A 16 -6.87 9.77 -7.81
CA ASP A 16 -6.18 8.49 -7.94
C ASP A 16 -4.99 8.57 -8.93
N ILE A 17 -5.09 9.34 -10.02
CA ILE A 17 -3.96 9.59 -10.95
C ILE A 17 -2.86 10.43 -10.29
N LEU A 18 -3.21 11.57 -9.69
CA LEU A 18 -2.27 12.44 -8.96
C LEU A 18 -1.52 11.64 -7.90
N PHE A 19 -2.25 10.78 -7.22
CA PHE A 19 -1.70 9.85 -6.27
C PHE A 19 -0.72 8.85 -6.90
N ILE A 20 -1.06 8.23 -8.03
CA ILE A 20 -0.16 7.32 -8.74
C ILE A 20 1.14 8.04 -9.10
N ILE A 21 1.05 9.30 -9.55
CA ILE A 21 2.23 10.11 -9.85
C ILE A 21 3.09 10.33 -8.60
N VAL A 22 2.48 10.67 -7.46
CA VAL A 22 3.21 10.80 -6.17
C VAL A 22 3.84 9.48 -5.76
N LEU A 23 3.12 8.37 -5.88
CA LEU A 23 3.60 7.02 -5.56
C LEU A 23 4.79 6.64 -6.43
N ILE A 24 4.69 6.85 -7.75
CA ILE A 24 5.77 6.64 -8.71
C ILE A 24 6.98 7.50 -8.32
N THR A 25 6.78 8.77 -7.98
CA THR A 25 7.85 9.68 -7.57
C THR A 25 8.55 9.22 -6.29
N ALA A 26 7.78 8.81 -5.28
CA ALA A 26 8.32 8.23 -4.05
C ALA A 26 9.10 6.93 -4.33
N PHE A 27 8.60 6.11 -5.24
CA PHE A 27 9.30 4.90 -5.69
C PHE A 27 10.59 5.20 -6.44
N PHE A 28 10.62 6.22 -7.30
CA PHE A 28 11.86 6.68 -7.92
C PHE A 28 12.89 7.08 -6.87
N PHE A 29 12.46 7.78 -5.82
CA PHE A 29 13.32 8.18 -4.72
C PHE A 29 13.87 6.97 -3.94
N ILE A 30 13.00 6.02 -3.60
CA ILE A 30 13.39 4.76 -2.94
C ILE A 30 14.33 3.95 -3.84
N ARG A 31 14.03 3.83 -5.13
CA ARG A 31 14.86 3.16 -6.14
C ARG A 31 16.26 3.76 -6.19
N LYS A 32 16.35 5.08 -6.30
CA LYS A 32 17.63 5.78 -6.38
C LYS A 32 18.45 5.52 -5.12
N SER A 33 17.79 5.51 -3.97
CA SER A 33 18.42 5.21 -2.67
C SER A 33 18.89 3.76 -2.60
N LEU A 34 18.05 2.78 -2.99
CA LEU A 34 18.41 1.37 -3.04
C LEU A 34 19.57 1.10 -4.02
N LEU A 35 19.53 1.69 -5.21
CA LEU A 35 20.62 1.60 -6.18
C LEU A 35 21.93 2.13 -5.58
N SER A 36 21.89 3.29 -4.92
CA SER A 36 23.05 3.83 -4.21
C SER A 36 23.60 2.84 -3.17
N TYR A 37 22.73 2.21 -2.36
CA TYR A 37 23.16 1.21 -1.38
C TYR A 37 23.72 -0.05 -2.03
N THR A 38 23.10 -0.55 -3.10
CA THR A 38 23.61 -1.73 -3.83
C THR A 38 24.96 -1.46 -4.50
N THR A 39 25.17 -0.27 -5.05
CA THR A 39 26.47 0.12 -5.62
C THR A 39 27.52 0.24 -4.52
N SER A 40 27.19 0.81 -3.36
CA SER A 40 28.09 0.84 -2.20
C SER A 40 28.44 -0.58 -1.72
N LEU A 41 27.47 -1.50 -1.69
CA LEU A 41 27.70 -2.90 -1.32
C LEU A 41 28.64 -3.62 -2.31
N GLN A 42 28.50 -3.38 -3.61
CA GLN A 42 29.40 -3.94 -4.64
C GLN A 42 30.84 -3.42 -4.51
N VAL A 43 31.00 -2.12 -4.23
CA VAL A 43 32.33 -1.52 -3.99
C VAL A 43 32.97 -2.09 -2.72
N LEU A 44 32.19 -2.27 -1.65
CA LEU A 44 32.65 -2.85 -0.40
C LEU A 44 33.03 -4.33 -0.55
N GLN A 45 32.25 -5.11 -1.31
CA GLN A 45 32.56 -6.51 -1.62
C GLN A 45 33.89 -6.63 -2.39
N GLY A 46 34.09 -5.83 -3.44
CA GLY A 46 35.36 -5.81 -4.17
C GLY A 46 36.55 -5.38 -3.32
N SER A 47 36.33 -4.50 -2.33
CA SER A 47 37.36 -4.10 -1.36
C SER A 47 37.72 -5.24 -0.41
N LEU A 48 36.73 -6.00 0.07
CA LEU A 48 36.91 -7.21 0.89
C LEU A 48 37.73 -8.29 0.17
N GLU A 49 37.44 -8.52 -1.10
CA GLU A 49 38.18 -9.48 -1.94
C GLU A 49 39.65 -9.05 -2.14
N SER A 50 39.95 -7.76 -2.06
CA SER A 50 41.31 -7.20 -2.27
C SER A 50 42.23 -7.22 -1.04
N ILE A 51 41.68 -7.34 0.18
CA ILE A 51 42.43 -7.23 1.44
C ILE A 51 43.17 -8.53 1.82
N GLY A 52 42.71 -9.70 1.33
CA GLY A 52 43.28 -10.99 1.72
C GLY A 52 43.17 -11.29 3.24
N ASN A 53 43.76 -12.39 3.72
CA ASN A 53 43.61 -12.88 5.10
C ASN A 53 44.38 -12.08 6.19
N SER A 54 44.99 -10.94 5.86
CA SER A 54 46.04 -10.34 6.71
C SER A 54 45.65 -9.07 7.47
N ASN A 55 44.53 -8.40 7.15
CA ASN A 55 44.15 -7.15 7.81
C ASN A 55 42.74 -7.20 8.43
N ILE A 56 42.67 -7.72 9.65
CA ILE A 56 41.42 -8.03 10.37
C ILE A 56 40.63 -6.74 10.68
N GLU A 57 41.29 -5.63 11.04
CA GLU A 57 40.62 -4.36 11.34
C GLU A 57 39.90 -3.75 10.12
N GLU A 58 40.53 -3.76 8.94
CA GLU A 58 39.88 -3.29 7.70
C GLU A 58 38.73 -4.22 7.28
N ALA A 59 38.88 -5.53 7.48
CA ALA A 59 37.81 -6.48 7.21
C ALA A 59 36.60 -6.25 8.14
N THR A 60 36.82 -5.98 9.43
CA THR A 60 35.74 -5.67 10.38
C THR A 60 35.01 -4.37 10.00
N LEU A 61 35.73 -3.30 9.65
CA LEU A 61 35.10 -2.04 9.21
C LEU A 61 34.23 -2.21 7.96
N ILE A 62 34.66 -3.06 7.02
CA ILE A 62 33.88 -3.34 5.81
C ILE A 62 32.64 -4.18 6.14
N VAL A 63 32.76 -5.20 6.99
CA VAL A 63 31.63 -6.03 7.45
C VAL A 63 30.58 -5.19 8.19
N ASP A 64 31.01 -4.31 9.09
CA ASP A 64 30.11 -3.38 9.82
C ASP A 64 29.39 -2.42 8.86
N SER A 65 30.10 -1.93 7.83
CA SER A 65 29.48 -1.09 6.80
C SER A 65 28.52 -1.87 5.90
N LEU A 66 28.79 -3.15 5.65
CA LEU A 66 27.94 -4.07 4.89
C LEU A 66 26.63 -4.32 5.66
N GLU A 67 26.74 -4.64 6.95
CA GLU A 67 25.60 -4.85 7.84
C GLU A 67 24.76 -3.57 7.98
N SER A 68 25.40 -2.41 8.17
CA SER A 68 24.71 -1.11 8.25
C SER A 68 23.91 -0.80 6.98
N ASN A 69 24.49 -1.05 5.80
CA ASN A 69 23.81 -0.81 4.52
C ASN A 69 22.69 -1.83 4.25
N ALA A 70 22.88 -3.10 4.61
CA ALA A 70 21.85 -4.13 4.52
C ALA A 70 20.66 -3.82 5.44
N ASN A 71 20.91 -3.40 6.68
CA ASN A 71 19.88 -3.00 7.62
C ASN A 71 19.09 -1.76 7.13
N LYS A 72 19.78 -0.75 6.56
CA LYS A 72 19.10 0.40 5.94
C LYS A 72 18.22 -0.03 4.77
N ALA A 73 18.72 -0.88 3.87
CA ALA A 73 17.95 -1.39 2.74
C ALA A 73 16.72 -2.19 3.20
N PHE A 74 16.88 -3.00 4.25
CA PHE A 74 15.78 -3.73 4.89
C PHE A 74 14.71 -2.77 5.46
N ILE A 75 15.12 -1.77 6.25
CA ILE A 75 14.19 -0.77 6.83
C ILE A 75 13.42 -0.04 5.72
N TYR A 76 14.11 0.42 4.67
CA TYR A 76 13.46 1.11 3.56
C TYR A 76 12.44 0.21 2.83
N THR A 77 12.78 -1.05 2.63
CA THR A 77 11.96 -2.00 1.85
C THR A 77 10.77 -2.52 2.66
N PHE A 78 10.98 -2.91 3.91
CA PHE A 78 9.99 -3.65 4.71
C PHE A 78 9.25 -2.80 5.74
N ILE A 79 9.75 -1.62 6.08
CA ILE A 79 9.11 -0.74 7.08
C ILE A 79 8.63 0.54 6.41
N LEU A 80 9.54 1.26 5.75
CA LEU A 80 9.28 2.60 5.24
C LEU A 80 8.37 2.57 4.01
N SER A 81 8.56 1.62 3.09
CA SER A 81 7.72 1.48 1.90
C SER A 81 6.28 1.08 2.25
N PRO A 82 6.02 0.03 3.08
CA PRO A 82 4.65 -0.30 3.49
C PRO A 82 3.96 0.83 4.28
N LEU A 83 4.70 1.53 5.15
CA LEU A 83 4.16 2.66 5.91
C LEU A 83 3.77 3.82 4.99
N LEU A 84 4.65 4.17 4.04
CA LEU A 84 4.36 5.17 3.02
C LEU A 84 3.08 4.78 2.31
N PHE A 85 2.99 3.55 1.78
CA PHE A 85 1.80 3.00 1.14
C PHE A 85 0.54 3.12 1.97
N PHE A 86 0.63 2.79 3.27
CA PHE A 86 -0.50 2.90 4.19
C PHE A 86 -0.99 4.33 4.31
N LEU A 87 -0.10 5.29 4.63
CA LEU A 87 -0.45 6.71 4.79
C LEU A 87 -1.07 7.29 3.52
N ILE A 88 -0.44 6.97 2.40
CA ILE A 88 -0.83 7.28 1.03
C ILE A 88 -2.23 6.73 0.75
N TYR A 89 -2.49 5.47 1.06
CA TYR A 89 -3.81 4.84 0.93
C TYR A 89 -4.87 5.53 1.80
N THR A 90 -4.60 5.75 3.10
CA THR A 90 -5.53 6.44 4.00
C THR A 90 -5.88 7.82 3.44
N PHE A 91 -4.90 8.52 2.86
CA PHE A 91 -5.05 9.85 2.30
C PHE A 91 -6.01 9.86 1.11
N ILE A 92 -5.84 8.96 0.14
CA ILE A 92 -6.82 8.81 -0.97
C ILE A 92 -8.21 8.59 -0.42
N GLN A 93 -8.35 7.67 0.53
CA GLN A 93 -9.67 7.31 1.04
C GLN A 93 -10.36 8.49 1.70
N GLY A 94 -9.61 9.29 2.48
CA GLY A 94 -10.12 10.52 3.07
C GLY A 94 -10.60 11.54 2.04
N PHE A 95 -9.80 11.82 1.01
CA PHE A 95 -10.17 12.80 -0.02
C PHE A 95 -11.30 12.33 -0.93
N SER A 96 -11.28 11.05 -1.31
CA SER A 96 -12.36 10.44 -2.09
C SER A 96 -13.69 10.57 -1.36
N TRP A 97 -13.69 10.33 -0.05
CA TRP A 97 -14.88 10.47 0.78
C TRP A 97 -15.38 11.90 0.93
N LYS A 98 -14.46 12.85 1.09
CA LYS A 98 -14.79 14.28 1.06
C LYS A 98 -15.46 14.69 -0.25
N ILE A 99 -15.05 14.11 -1.38
CA ILE A 99 -15.67 14.36 -2.70
C ILE A 99 -17.03 13.66 -2.84
N ILE A 100 -17.18 12.45 -2.31
CA ILE A 100 -18.39 11.64 -2.51
C ILE A 100 -19.53 12.08 -1.59
N LYS A 101 -19.25 12.26 -0.29
CA LYS A 101 -20.24 12.56 0.76
C LYS A 101 -19.99 13.83 1.58
N GLU A 102 -19.00 14.65 1.21
CA GLU A 102 -18.68 15.92 1.91
C GLU A 102 -18.45 15.75 3.43
N GLN A 103 -17.91 14.61 3.86
CA GLN A 103 -17.66 14.35 5.28
C GLN A 103 -16.34 14.93 5.79
N SER A 104 -16.30 15.22 7.11
CA SER A 104 -15.21 15.93 7.79
C SER A 104 -13.90 15.14 7.92
N ASN A 105 -12.80 15.85 8.20
CA ASN A 105 -11.48 15.29 8.52
C ASN A 105 -11.48 14.22 9.65
N LYS A 106 -12.48 14.21 10.53
CA LYS A 106 -12.59 13.19 11.60
C LYS A 106 -12.79 11.78 11.02
N TYR A 107 -13.43 11.67 9.86
CA TYR A 107 -13.60 10.39 9.16
C TYR A 107 -12.27 9.72 8.82
N PHE A 108 -11.33 10.50 8.28
CA PHE A 108 -9.99 10.03 7.94
C PHE A 108 -9.29 9.45 9.16
N LEU A 109 -9.43 10.11 10.31
CA LEU A 109 -8.85 9.65 11.57
C LEU A 109 -9.45 8.30 12.00
N TYR A 110 -10.78 8.17 11.99
CA TYR A 110 -11.44 6.91 12.37
C TYR A 110 -11.11 5.76 11.43
N PHE A 111 -11.11 6.00 10.12
CA PHE A 111 -10.73 5.00 9.13
C PHE A 111 -9.26 4.58 9.31
N GLY A 112 -8.35 5.56 9.40
CA GLY A 112 -6.93 5.33 9.66
C GLY A 112 -6.72 4.46 10.89
N LEU A 113 -7.23 4.89 12.04
CA LEU A 113 -7.11 4.15 13.30
C LEU A 113 -7.67 2.72 13.21
N SER A 114 -8.81 2.53 12.55
CA SER A 114 -9.40 1.20 12.37
C SER A 114 -8.61 0.26 11.45
N SER A 115 -7.85 0.84 10.53
CA SER A 115 -7.03 0.09 9.56
C SER A 115 -5.63 -0.26 10.07
N ILE A 116 -5.14 0.42 11.13
CA ILE A 116 -3.84 0.14 11.74
C ILE A 116 -3.72 -1.32 12.22
N PRO A 117 -4.68 -1.91 12.98
CA PRO A 117 -4.56 -3.30 13.41
C PRO A 117 -4.43 -4.26 12.22
N ALA A 118 -5.25 -4.09 11.19
CA ALA A 118 -5.19 -4.91 9.98
C ALA A 118 -3.80 -4.83 9.33
N PHE A 119 -3.23 -3.63 9.25
CA PHE A 119 -1.90 -3.40 8.70
C PHE A 119 -0.79 -4.04 9.56
N VAL A 120 -0.84 -3.89 10.88
CA VAL A 120 0.12 -4.48 11.82
C VAL A 120 0.10 -6.01 11.74
N PHE A 121 -1.09 -6.63 11.76
CA PHE A 121 -1.21 -8.09 11.63
C PHE A 121 -0.70 -8.58 10.27
N LEU A 122 -0.91 -7.83 9.20
CA LEU A 122 -0.42 -8.17 7.87
C LEU A 122 1.11 -8.10 7.78
N ILE A 123 1.74 -7.09 8.41
CA ILE A 123 3.20 -7.02 8.55
C ILE A 123 3.72 -8.25 9.31
N PHE A 124 3.16 -8.55 10.48
CA PHE A 124 3.61 -9.71 11.26
C PHE A 124 3.44 -11.01 10.49
N TYR A 125 2.35 -11.17 9.74
CA TYR A 125 2.12 -12.33 8.89
C TYR A 125 3.18 -12.45 7.77
N THR A 126 3.63 -11.32 7.22
CA THR A 126 4.67 -11.28 6.18
C THR A 126 6.06 -11.61 6.74
N ILE A 127 6.36 -11.13 7.95
CA ILE A 127 7.64 -11.41 8.64
C ILE A 127 7.70 -12.89 9.06
N ASP A 128 6.61 -13.43 9.59
CA ASP A 128 6.50 -14.83 10.02
C ASP A 128 6.26 -15.79 8.85
N SER A 129 6.83 -15.49 7.67
CA SER A 129 6.86 -16.37 6.48
C SER A 129 5.53 -17.05 6.13
N PHE A 130 4.40 -16.32 6.23
CA PHE A 130 3.05 -16.82 5.91
C PHE A 130 2.57 -18.02 6.76
N THR A 131 3.30 -18.44 7.80
CA THR A 131 3.01 -19.67 8.54
C THR A 131 1.91 -19.53 9.60
N SER A 132 1.72 -18.35 10.17
CA SER A 132 0.67 -18.14 11.18
C SER A 132 -0.68 -17.79 10.57
N ASN A 133 -1.50 -18.82 10.35
CA ASN A 133 -2.91 -18.68 9.93
C ASN A 133 -3.72 -17.78 10.87
N LEU A 134 -3.31 -17.70 12.15
CA LEU A 134 -4.00 -16.91 13.17
C LEU A 134 -3.82 -15.40 12.93
N LEU A 135 -2.63 -14.95 12.52
CA LEU A 135 -2.39 -13.56 12.12
C LEU A 135 -3.18 -13.17 10.87
N LEU A 136 -3.28 -14.08 9.89
CA LEU A 136 -4.10 -13.88 8.69
C LEU A 136 -5.57 -13.67 9.05
N VAL A 137 -6.12 -14.52 9.93
CA VAL A 137 -7.51 -14.39 10.39
C VAL A 137 -7.75 -13.03 11.06
N PHE A 138 -6.87 -12.61 11.97
CA PHE A 138 -6.98 -11.28 12.58
C PHE A 138 -6.87 -10.15 11.55
N GLY A 139 -5.93 -10.24 10.61
CA GLY A 139 -5.80 -9.29 9.51
C GLY A 139 -7.09 -9.16 8.69
N LEU A 140 -7.73 -10.28 8.36
CA LEU A 140 -9.01 -10.29 7.64
C LEU A 140 -10.16 -9.68 8.44
N ILE A 141 -10.24 -9.97 9.75
CA ILE A 141 -11.29 -9.43 10.64
C ILE A 141 -11.15 -7.91 10.77
N PHE A 142 -9.95 -7.43 11.11
CA PHE A 142 -9.72 -5.99 11.26
C PHE A 142 -9.81 -5.27 9.91
N GLY A 143 -9.41 -5.91 8.81
CA GLY A 143 -9.62 -5.40 7.46
C GLY A 143 -11.10 -5.25 7.11
N PHE A 144 -11.93 -6.19 7.52
CA PHE A 144 -13.38 -6.12 7.32
C PHE A 144 -14.01 -4.98 8.14
N ILE A 145 -13.56 -4.78 9.38
CA ILE A 145 -13.99 -3.65 10.22
C ILE A 145 -13.62 -2.32 9.56
N ALA A 146 -12.39 -2.19 9.09
CA ALA A 146 -11.94 -1.02 8.36
C ALA A 146 -12.74 -0.81 7.06
N PHE A 147 -13.10 -1.88 6.36
CA PHE A 147 -13.96 -1.83 5.17
C PHE A 147 -15.40 -1.39 5.46
N ILE A 148 -15.96 -1.78 6.60
CA ILE A 148 -17.30 -1.32 7.01
C ILE A 148 -17.25 0.19 7.30
N LEU A 149 -16.26 0.64 8.07
CA LEU A 149 -16.04 2.06 8.32
C LEU A 149 -15.73 2.81 7.03
N TYR A 150 -15.06 2.15 6.09
CA TYR A 150 -14.80 2.67 4.77
C TYR A 150 -16.09 2.94 4.00
N ILE A 151 -17.10 2.07 4.03
CA ILE A 151 -18.36 2.26 3.29
C ILE A 151 -19.34 3.17 4.04
N ASN A 152 -19.37 3.10 5.37
CA ASN A 152 -20.28 3.91 6.16
C ASN A 152 -19.77 4.17 7.59
N PRO A 153 -19.33 5.40 7.91
CA PRO A 153 -18.70 5.69 9.18
C PRO A 153 -19.64 5.88 10.38
N SER A 154 -20.96 5.83 10.20
CA SER A 154 -21.87 6.11 11.31
C SER A 154 -21.97 4.91 12.28
N GLN A 155 -21.81 5.17 13.58
CA GLN A 155 -21.87 4.15 14.64
C GLN A 155 -23.23 3.42 14.67
N SER A 156 -24.32 4.11 14.34
CA SER A 156 -25.68 3.54 14.33
C SER A 156 -25.87 2.45 13.27
N ILE A 157 -25.04 2.46 12.22
CA ILE A 157 -25.07 1.49 11.13
C ILE A 157 -24.20 0.28 11.44
N PHE A 158 -23.17 0.39 12.30
CA PHE A 158 -22.34 -0.75 12.69
C PHE A 158 -23.18 -1.91 13.27
N LYS A 159 -24.18 -1.58 14.10
CA LYS A 159 -25.17 -2.55 14.59
C LYS A 159 -26.04 -3.16 13.48
N LYS A 160 -26.41 -2.37 12.47
CA LYS A 160 -27.19 -2.84 11.30
C LYS A 160 -26.36 -3.73 10.39
N VAL A 161 -25.07 -3.42 10.22
CA VAL A 161 -24.11 -4.19 9.44
C VAL A 161 -23.86 -5.55 10.10
N LEU A 162 -23.69 -5.60 11.42
CA LEU A 162 -23.61 -6.88 12.16
C LEU A 162 -24.83 -7.77 11.93
N ARG A 163 -26.05 -7.20 11.89
CA ARG A 163 -27.28 -7.97 11.62
C ARG A 163 -27.40 -8.48 10.18
N LYS A 164 -26.68 -7.87 9.24
CA LYS A 164 -26.77 -8.17 7.79
C LYS A 164 -25.39 -8.38 7.17
N PHE A 165 -24.44 -8.90 7.94
CA PHE A 165 -23.02 -8.93 7.59
C PHE A 165 -22.76 -9.78 6.32
N TYR A 166 -23.59 -10.81 6.11
CA TYR A 166 -23.54 -11.69 4.94
C TYR A 166 -23.73 -10.97 3.60
N TYR A 167 -24.38 -9.80 3.56
CA TYR A 167 -24.44 -8.98 2.33
C TYR A 167 -23.14 -8.21 2.06
N TYR A 168 -22.35 -7.93 3.11
CA TYR A 168 -21.12 -7.14 3.02
C TYR A 168 -19.89 -8.01 2.78
N ILE A 169 -19.90 -9.28 3.19
CA ILE A 169 -18.78 -10.22 2.97
C ILE A 169 -18.41 -10.36 1.48
N PRO A 170 -19.35 -10.64 0.55
CA PRO A 170 -18.98 -10.78 -0.86
C PRO A 170 -18.39 -9.49 -1.45
N LEU A 171 -18.90 -8.33 -0.99
CA LEU A 171 -18.38 -7.03 -1.42
C LEU A 171 -16.99 -6.76 -0.86
N TYR A 172 -16.73 -7.16 0.38
CA TYR A 172 -15.42 -7.10 0.98
C TYR A 172 -14.43 -7.99 0.22
N VAL A 173 -14.82 -9.22 -0.12
CA VAL A 173 -13.99 -10.13 -0.91
C VAL A 173 -13.67 -9.54 -2.29
N ILE A 174 -14.68 -9.02 -3.00
CA ILE A 174 -14.47 -8.34 -4.29
C ILE A 174 -13.53 -7.13 -4.15
N TYR A 175 -13.75 -6.31 -3.11
CA TYR A 175 -12.88 -5.17 -2.81
C TYR A 175 -11.45 -5.62 -2.54
N LEU A 176 -11.27 -6.68 -1.76
CA LEU A 176 -9.96 -7.21 -1.38
C LEU A 176 -9.23 -7.82 -2.59
N ILE A 177 -9.93 -8.55 -3.46
CA ILE A 177 -9.38 -9.06 -4.73
C ILE A 177 -8.92 -7.89 -5.61
N LEU A 178 -9.76 -6.88 -5.81
CA LEU A 178 -9.40 -5.71 -6.63
C LEU A 178 -8.29 -4.88 -6.01
N PHE A 179 -8.25 -4.79 -4.67
CA PHE A 179 -7.19 -4.13 -3.94
C PHE A 179 -5.86 -4.88 -4.08
N ILE A 180 -5.85 -6.20 -3.94
CA ILE A 180 -4.67 -7.04 -4.19
C ILE A 180 -4.24 -6.92 -5.66
N ALA A 181 -5.17 -6.95 -6.61
CA ALA A 181 -4.86 -6.77 -8.03
C ALA A 181 -4.25 -5.38 -8.30
N PHE A 182 -4.75 -4.32 -7.64
CA PHE A 182 -4.18 -2.98 -7.69
C PHE A 182 -2.76 -2.95 -7.14
N LEU A 183 -2.52 -3.57 -5.98
CA LEU A 183 -1.18 -3.65 -5.39
C LEU A 183 -0.21 -4.46 -6.25
N LEU A 184 -0.63 -5.62 -6.74
CA LEU A 184 0.19 -6.48 -7.61
C LEU A 184 0.50 -5.80 -8.93
N SER A 185 -0.49 -5.16 -9.58
CA SER A 185 -0.24 -4.41 -10.81
C SER A 185 0.65 -3.19 -10.59
N GLY A 186 0.49 -2.48 -9.46
CA GLY A 186 1.39 -1.41 -9.05
C GLY A 186 2.81 -1.89 -8.77
N PHE A 187 2.96 -3.06 -8.12
CA PHE A 187 4.25 -3.68 -7.85
C PHE A 187 4.93 -4.21 -9.12
N LEU A 188 4.18 -4.82 -10.03
CA LEU A 188 4.68 -5.24 -11.35
C LEU A 188 5.04 -4.03 -12.21
N ALA A 189 4.26 -2.95 -12.13
CA ALA A 189 4.58 -1.69 -12.78
C ALA A 189 5.88 -1.09 -12.23
N TYR A 190 6.06 -1.15 -10.91
CA TYR A 190 7.29 -0.82 -10.23
C TYR A 190 8.46 -1.70 -10.70
N LEU A 191 8.35 -3.03 -10.69
CA LEU A 191 9.43 -3.91 -11.15
C LEU A 191 9.79 -3.68 -12.63
N SER A 192 8.79 -3.53 -13.48
CA SER A 192 8.99 -3.24 -14.90
C SER A 192 9.67 -1.87 -15.10
N PHE A 193 9.38 -0.91 -14.22
CA PHE A 193 10.09 0.36 -14.17
C PHE A 193 11.59 0.15 -13.84
N PHE A 194 11.92 -0.77 -12.93
CA PHE A 194 13.30 -1.15 -12.62
C PHE A 194 14.06 -1.76 -13.81
N VAL A 195 13.38 -2.61 -14.58
CA VAL A 195 13.96 -3.32 -15.73
C VAL A 195 13.90 -2.49 -17.03
N GLY A 196 13.34 -1.27 -17.00
CA GLY A 196 13.28 -0.37 -18.16
C GLY A 196 12.16 -0.67 -19.16
N ASN A 197 11.20 -1.54 -18.80
CA ASN A 197 10.10 -1.97 -19.67
C ASN A 197 8.74 -1.36 -19.24
N TYR A 198 8.67 -0.02 -19.26
CA TYR A 198 7.58 0.74 -18.62
C TYR A 198 6.30 0.91 -19.48
N LEU A 199 6.38 0.73 -20.80
CA LEU A 199 5.27 1.07 -21.71
C LEU A 199 4.09 0.09 -21.63
N SER A 200 4.35 -1.18 -21.29
CA SER A 200 3.35 -2.25 -21.42
C SER A 200 2.44 -2.38 -20.19
N ILE A 201 2.93 -2.02 -19.01
CA ILE A 201 2.30 -2.34 -17.72
C ILE A 201 1.52 -1.15 -17.10
N VAL A 202 1.92 0.08 -17.45
CA VAL A 202 1.28 1.32 -16.97
C VAL A 202 -0.19 1.42 -17.41
N PRO A 203 -0.57 1.08 -18.66
CA PRO A 203 -1.97 1.07 -19.05
C PRO A 203 -2.82 0.08 -18.23
N ILE A 204 -2.28 -1.10 -17.93
CA ILE A 204 -2.96 -2.12 -17.10
C ILE A 204 -3.20 -1.57 -15.69
N PHE A 205 -2.19 -0.95 -15.09
CA PHE A 205 -2.31 -0.34 -13.76
C PHE A 205 -3.35 0.78 -13.74
N LEU A 206 -3.38 1.65 -14.77
CA LEU A 206 -4.40 2.70 -14.90
C LEU A 206 -5.82 2.15 -15.07
N VAL A 207 -6.00 1.06 -15.83
CA VAL A 207 -7.30 0.39 -15.98
C VAL A 207 -7.77 -0.19 -14.64
N VAL A 208 -6.89 -0.89 -13.91
CA VAL A 208 -7.23 -1.44 -12.58
C VAL A 208 -7.57 -0.31 -11.61
N THR A 209 -6.83 0.79 -11.64
CA THR A 209 -7.12 1.99 -10.85
C THR A 209 -8.50 2.54 -11.16
N PHE A 210 -8.83 2.71 -12.44
CA PHE A 210 -10.14 3.22 -12.86
C PHE A 210 -11.29 2.31 -12.38
N ILE A 211 -11.13 0.98 -12.49
CA ILE A 211 -12.11 0.00 -11.99
C ILE A 211 -12.28 0.16 -10.47
N LEU A 212 -11.18 0.31 -9.73
CA LEU A 212 -11.20 0.53 -8.28
C LEU A 212 -11.95 1.83 -7.93
N SER A 213 -11.65 2.95 -8.59
CA SER A 213 -12.32 4.24 -8.41
C SER A 213 -13.83 4.13 -8.65
N PHE A 214 -14.23 3.44 -9.72
CA PHE A 214 -15.63 3.22 -10.06
C PHE A 214 -16.35 2.35 -9.03
N LEU A 215 -15.73 1.25 -8.59
CA LEU A 215 -16.26 0.38 -7.56
C LEU A 215 -16.49 1.15 -6.25
N LYS A 216 -15.53 1.98 -5.82
CA LYS A 216 -15.66 2.82 -4.62
C LYS A 216 -16.93 3.66 -4.66
N LEU A 217 -17.17 4.36 -5.77
CA LEU A 217 -18.36 5.18 -5.95
C LEU A 217 -19.65 4.37 -5.87
N ILE A 218 -19.68 3.17 -6.45
CA ILE A 218 -20.84 2.26 -6.35
C ILE A 218 -21.07 1.83 -4.91
N LEU A 219 -20.02 1.37 -4.22
CA LEU A 219 -20.12 0.87 -2.84
C LEU A 219 -20.62 1.98 -1.91
N VAL A 220 -20.02 3.16 -1.99
CA VAL A 220 -20.40 4.30 -1.14
C VAL A 220 -21.80 4.81 -1.48
N LYS A 221 -22.23 4.79 -2.74
CA LYS A 221 -23.58 5.23 -3.10
C LYS A 221 -24.67 4.22 -2.73
N LYS A 222 -24.37 2.92 -2.82
CA LYS A 222 -25.35 1.85 -2.60
C LYS A 222 -25.52 1.51 -1.12
N PHE A 223 -24.46 1.65 -0.32
CA PHE A 223 -24.42 1.20 1.07
C PHE A 223 -24.01 2.28 2.07
N GLY A 224 -23.51 3.41 1.56
CA GLY A 224 -23.18 4.58 2.35
C GLY A 224 -24.40 5.48 2.56
#